data_AF-A0AAV8W2K6-F1
#
_entry.id   AF-A0AAV8W2K6-F1
#
_cell.length_a   1.000
_cell.length_b   1.000
_cell.length_c   1.000
_cell.angle_alpha   90.00
_cell.angle_beta   90.00
_cell.angle_gamma   90.00
#
_symmetry.space_group_name_H-M   'P 1'
#
loop_
_entity.id
_entity.type
_entity.pdbx_description
1 polymer ?
#
loop_
_entity_poly.entity_id
_entity_poly.type
_entity_poly.pdbx_seq_one_letter_code
_entity_poly.pdbx_strand_id
1 'polypeptide(L)' 'MTFILDIKTHKWFRDTDWLAVYNCQVQPPFIPQIKSIGDAANFEVSNDNKLRVSEHMWYKEEFENF' A
#
# COMPACT_ATOMS: atom_id res chain seq x y z
N MET A 1 -24.64 11.85 13.78
CA MET A 1 -23.50 11.00 14.17
C MET A 1 -23.26 10.02 13.03
N THR A 2 -22.08 10.06 12.43
CA THR A 2 -21.72 9.17 11.30
C THR A 2 -20.94 7.97 11.83
N PHE A 3 -21.07 6.81 11.18
CA PHE A 3 -20.42 5.54 11.56
C PHE A 3 -18.90 5.68 11.84
N ILE A 4 -18.22 6.56 11.10
CA ILE A 4 -16.78 6.83 11.28
C ILE A 4 -16.49 7.47 12.65
N LEU A 5 -17.38 8.32 13.14
CA LEU A 5 -17.20 8.98 14.44
C LEU A 5 -17.30 7.95 15.58
N ASP A 6 -18.18 6.95 15.45
CA ASP A 6 -18.32 5.88 16.44
C ASP A 6 -17.03 5.07 16.57
N ILE A 7 -16.33 4.83 15.46
CA ILE A 7 -15.00 4.20 15.45
C ILE A 7 -13.96 5.14 16.08
N LYS A 8 -13.85 6.38 15.59
CA LYS A 8 -12.80 7.32 16.01
C LYS A 8 -12.89 7.72 17.49
N THR A 9 -14.08 7.66 18.07
CA THR A 9 -14.33 8.01 19.48
C THR A 9 -14.43 6.80 20.41
N HIS A 10 -14.32 5.58 19.88
CA HIS A 10 -14.34 4.36 20.69
C HIS A 10 -13.15 4.33 21.66
N LYS A 11 -13.35 3.78 22.88
CA LYS A 11 -12.35 3.73 23.95
C LYS A 11 -11.03 3.08 23.55
N TRP A 12 -11.06 2.15 22.59
CA TRP A 12 -9.85 1.49 22.08
C TRP A 12 -8.89 2.47 21.39
N PHE A 13 -9.41 3.53 20.78
CA PHE A 13 -8.63 4.56 20.08
C PHE A 13 -8.45 5.84 20.90
N ARG A 14 -8.66 5.79 22.22
CA ARG A 14 -8.61 6.97 23.10
C ARG A 14 -7.31 7.78 22.94
N ASP A 15 -6.19 7.09 22.76
CA ASP A 15 -4.86 7.70 22.67
C ASP A 15 -4.41 7.93 21.22
N THR A 16 -5.31 7.76 20.25
CA THR A 16 -5.02 7.96 18.82
C THR A 16 -5.23 9.41 18.42
N ASP A 17 -4.13 10.11 18.11
CA ASP A 17 -4.20 11.39 17.41
C ASP A 17 -4.39 11.16 15.90
N TRP A 18 -5.65 11.20 15.46
CA TRP A 18 -6.01 10.97 14.06
C TRP A 18 -5.39 11.98 13.09
N LEU A 19 -5.13 13.21 13.52
CA LEU A 19 -4.54 14.24 12.66
C LEU A 19 -3.03 14.03 12.52
N ALA A 20 -2.34 13.69 13.62
CA ALA A 20 -0.92 13.36 13.59
C ALA A 20 -0.65 12.10 12.76
N VAL A 21 -1.51 11.07 12.85
CA VAL A 21 -1.41 9.88 11.98
C VAL A 21 -1.58 10.25 10.51
N TYR A 22 -2.59 11.05 10.17
CA TYR A 22 -2.85 11.49 8.80
C TYR A 22 -1.68 12.31 8.22
N ASN A 23 -1.06 13.16 9.04
CA ASN A 23 0.08 13.99 8.65
C ASN A 23 1.44 13.24 8.74
N CYS A 24 1.43 11.92 9.00
CA CYS A 24 2.64 11.10 9.16
C CYS A 24 3.61 11.63 10.25
N GLN A 25 3.07 12.18 11.33
CA GLN A 25 3.85 12.75 12.45
C GLN A 25 4.04 11.77 13.62
N VAL A 26 3.29 10.68 13.65
CA VAL A 26 3.46 9.60 14.63
C VAL A 26 4.65 8.72 14.24
N GLN A 27 5.58 8.51 15.16
CA GLN A 27 6.68 7.55 14.96
C GLN A 27 6.10 6.13 14.77
N PRO A 28 6.41 5.43 13.66
CA PRO A 28 5.92 4.08 13.46
C PRO A 28 6.59 3.11 14.46
N PRO A 29 5.87 2.08 14.91
CA PRO A 29 6.43 1.09 15.83
C PRO A 29 7.52 0.22 15.19
N PHE A 30 7.57 0.19 13.85
CA PHE A 30 8.55 -0.57 13.09
C PHE A 30 8.96 0.21 11.85
N ILE A 31 10.27 0.27 11.62
CA ILE A 31 10.88 0.84 10.42
C ILE A 31 11.60 -0.32 9.70
N PRO A 32 11.18 -0.71 8.48
CA PRO A 32 11.83 -1.80 7.75
C PRO A 32 13.27 -1.42 7.40
N GLN A 33 14.14 -2.43 7.42
CA GLN A 33 15.53 -2.25 7.00
C GLN A 33 15.57 -2.24 5.47
N ILE A 34 16.14 -1.17 4.89
CA ILE A 34 16.36 -1.03 3.45
C ILE A 34 17.82 -0.59 3.22
N LYS A 35 18.50 -1.25 2.29
CA LYS A 35 19.92 -1.00 1.97
C LYS A 35 20.10 0.03 0.86
N SER A 36 19.14 0.13 -0.05
CA SER A 36 19.15 1.05 -1.18
C SER A 36 17.73 1.21 -1.77
N ILE A 37 17.58 2.11 -2.74
CA ILE A 37 16.31 2.34 -3.46
C ILE A 37 15.85 1.08 -4.22
N GLY A 38 16.78 0.21 -4.63
CA GLY A 38 16.49 -1.04 -5.32
C GLY A 38 16.45 -2.28 -4.41
N ASP A 39 16.41 -2.10 -3.09
CA ASP A 39 16.42 -3.23 -2.16
C ASP A 39 15.10 -4.00 -2.17
N ALA A 40 15.14 -5.25 -2.61
CA ALA A 40 14.01 -6.18 -2.63
C ALA A 40 14.06 -7.21 -1.48
N ALA A 41 14.92 -7.04 -0.47
CA ALA A 41 15.13 -8.04 0.58
C ALA A 41 13.90 -8.31 1.48
N ASN A 42 12.93 -7.39 1.52
CA ASN A 42 11.67 -7.58 2.24
C ASN A 42 10.59 -8.30 1.41
N PHE A 43 10.92 -8.76 0.20
CA PHE A 43 10.05 -9.55 -0.67
C PHE A 43 10.59 -10.97 -0.82
N GLU A 44 9.69 -11.92 -1.08
CA GLU A 44 10.07 -13.28 -1.44
C GLU A 44 10.64 -13.33 -2.87
N VAL A 45 11.58 -14.24 -3.12
CA VAL A 45 12.10 -14.47 -4.48
C VAL A 45 11.04 -15.21 -5.29
N SER A 46 10.49 -14.54 -6.29
CA SER A 46 9.61 -15.15 -7.28
C SER A 46 10.42 -15.94 -8.31
N ASN A 47 9.91 -17.09 -8.74
CA ASN A 47 10.39 -17.76 -9.95
C ASN A 47 9.92 -16.94 -11.16
N ASP A 48 10.74 -15.98 -11.58
CA ASP A 48 10.44 -15.10 -12.70
C ASP A 48 10.15 -15.90 -13.98
N ASN A 49 8.88 -15.89 -14.39
CA ASN A 49 8.52 -16.27 -15.75
C ASN A 49 8.90 -15.09 -16.66
N LYS A 50 9.73 -15.34 -17.66
CA LYS A 50 10.08 -14.32 -18.66
C LYS A 50 8.81 -13.70 -19.22
N LEU A 51 8.74 -12.36 -19.22
CA LEU A 51 7.65 -11.62 -19.84
C LEU A 51 7.54 -12.03 -21.32
N ARG A 52 6.35 -12.50 -21.72
CA ARG A 52 6.05 -12.85 -23.11
C ARG A 52 5.33 -11.67 -23.75
N VAL A 53 5.99 -11.04 -24.72
CA VAL A 53 5.40 -9.96 -25.51
C VAL A 53 4.74 -10.59 -26.75
N SER A 54 3.46 -10.31 -26.94
CA SER A 54 2.70 -10.74 -28.12
C SER A 54 2.99 -9.81 -29.29
N GLU A 55 3.11 -10.37 -30.50
CA GLU A 55 3.14 -9.58 -31.74
C GLU A 55 1.77 -8.99 -32.09
N HIS A 56 0.69 -9.55 -31.53
CA HIS A 56 -0.68 -9.10 -31.73
C HIS A 56 -1.18 -8.26 -30.55
N MET A 57 -1.89 -7.17 -30.86
CA MET A 57 -2.57 -6.31 -29.89
C MET A 57 -3.92 -6.94 -29.50
N TRP A 58 -3.90 -7.72 -28.42
CA TRP A 58 -5.11 -8.34 -27.88
C TRP A 58 -5.95 -7.34 -27.10
N TYR A 59 -7.27 -7.55 -27.13
CA TYR A 59 -8.25 -6.87 -26.26
C TYR A 59 -8.26 -5.34 -26.38
N LYS A 60 -8.01 -4.81 -27.58
CA LYS A 60 -7.89 -3.36 -27.81
C LYS A 60 -9.13 -2.59 -27.37
N GLU A 61 -10.32 -3.11 -27.64
CA GLU A 61 -11.59 -2.44 -27.33
C GLU A 61 -11.86 -2.47 -25.82
N GLU A 62 -11.57 -3.60 -25.16
CA GLU A 62 -11.80 -3.81 -23.74
C GLU A 62 -10.89 -2.96 -22.85
N PHE A 63 -9.67 -2.69 -23.31
CA PHE A 63 -8.68 -1.86 -22.61
C PHE A 63 -8.61 -0.42 -23.16
N GLU A 64 -9.60 0.05 -23.92
CA GLU A 64 -9.58 1.40 -24.51
C GLU A 64 -9.48 2.52 -23.46
N ASN A 65 -10.00 2.28 -22.24
CA ASN A 65 -10.04 3.25 -21.14
C ASN A 65 -9.39 2.74 -19.85
N PHE A 66 -8.41 1.83 -19.95
CA PHE A 66 -7.65 1.38 -18.77
C PHE A 66 -6.82 2.52 -18.16
#